data_AF-A0A3S1FK13-F1
#
_entry.id   AF-A0A3S1FK13-F1
#
_cell.length_a   1.000
_cell.length_b   1.000
_cell.length_c   1.000
_cell.angle_alpha   90.00
_cell.angle_beta   90.00
_cell.angle_gamma   90.00
#
_symmetry.space_group_name_H-M   'P 1'
#
loop_
_entity.id
_entity.type
_entity.pdbx_description
1 polymer ?
#
loop_
_entity_poly.entity_id
_entity_poly.type
_entity_poly.pdbx_seq_one_letter_code
_entity_poly.pdbx_strand_id
1 'polypeptide(L)'
;MLHVLYLVHDVSDPAVRRRITMLRAGGAQVTLAGFRRTANPIADIEGLRPIDLGATRDGRFGQRLAAVAKAAVSIGSKLGGMPKPDLIIARNLEMLALA
;
A
#
# COMPACT_ATOMS: atom_id res chain seq x y z
N MET A 1 -3.45 -8.33 18.75
CA MET A 1 -2.41 -7.37 18.30
C MET A 1 -3.05 -6.52 17.22
N LEU A 2 -2.80 -5.21 17.20
CA LEU A 2 -3.42 -4.30 16.23
C LEU A 2 -2.96 -4.67 14.81
N HIS A 3 -3.90 -4.99 13.92
CA HIS A 3 -3.64 -5.23 12.50
C HIS A 3 -3.81 -3.95 11.69
N VAL A 4 -2.70 -3.45 11.15
CA VAL A 4 -2.64 -2.21 10.38
C VAL A 4 -2.47 -2.52 8.90
N LEU A 5 -3.41 -2.07 8.08
CA LEU A 5 -3.24 -1.99 6.63
C LEU A 5 -2.59 -0.65 6.28
N TYR A 6 -1.37 -0.69 5.78
CA TYR A 6 -0.63 0.51 5.37
C TYR A 6 -0.65 0.65 3.84
N LEU A 7 -1.35 1.69 3.36
CA LEU A 7 -1.53 1.99 1.95
C LEU A 7 -0.56 3.08 1.47
N VAL A 8 0.27 2.75 0.47
CA VAL A 8 1.34 3.63 -0.02
C VAL A 8 1.32 3.80 -1.54
N HIS A 9 1.66 5.00 -2.00
CA HIS A 9 1.68 5.33 -3.43
C HIS A 9 2.97 4.89 -4.14
N ASP A 10 4.03 4.62 -3.37
CA ASP A 10 5.25 3.98 -3.85
C ASP A 10 5.82 3.12 -2.71
N VAL A 11 5.85 1.81 -2.91
CA VAL A 11 6.45 0.88 -1.97
C VAL A 11 7.97 1.08 -1.83
N SER A 12 8.63 1.71 -2.80
CA SER A 12 10.08 1.94 -2.81
C SER A 12 10.54 3.11 -1.94
N ASP A 13 9.62 3.95 -1.46
CA ASP A 13 9.96 5.16 -0.70
C ASP A 13 10.64 4.79 0.63
N PRO A 14 11.87 5.31 0.92
CA PRO A 14 12.56 5.07 2.19
C PRO A 14 11.72 5.41 3.45
N ALA A 15 10.76 6.31 3.34
CA ALA A 15 9.84 6.63 4.45
C ALA A 15 8.89 5.49 4.79
N VAL A 16 8.52 4.65 3.82
CA VAL A 16 7.67 3.46 4.03
C VAL A 16 8.37 2.50 4.97
N ARG A 17 9.66 2.23 4.72
CA ARG A 17 10.50 1.41 5.60
C ARG A 17 10.52 1.92 7.03
N ARG A 18 10.85 3.20 7.23
CA ARG A 18 10.87 3.82 8.57
C ARG A 18 9.53 3.71 9.29
N ARG A 19 8.42 3.87 8.56
CA ARG A 19 7.06 3.76 9.13
C ARG A 19 6.73 2.33 9.54
N ILE A 20 7.08 1.33 8.73
CA ILE A 20 6.89 -0.09 9.04
C ILE A 20 7.68 -0.47 10.30
N THR A 21 8.95 -0.09 10.38
CA THR A 21 9.78 -0.34 11.55
C THR A 21 9.16 0.26 12.81
N MET A 22 8.68 1.50 12.75
CA MET A 22 8.02 2.18 13.87
C MET A 22 6.72 1.48 14.31
N LEU A 23 5.87 1.10 13.36
CA LEU A 23 4.61 0.38 13.66
C LEU A 23 4.87 -0.99 14.30
N ARG A 24 5.83 -1.74 13.76
CA ARG A 24 6.23 -3.05 14.30
C ARG A 24 6.86 -2.92 15.69
N ALA A 25 7.69 -1.90 15.92
CA ALA A 25 8.24 -1.60 17.24
C ALA A 25 7.14 -1.29 18.27
N GLY A 26 6.02 -0.72 17.84
CA GLY A 26 4.81 -0.54 18.64
C GLY A 26 3.96 -1.80 18.83
N GLY A 27 4.41 -2.97 18.35
CA GLY A 27 3.69 -4.25 18.46
C GLY A 27 2.56 -4.45 17.44
N ALA A 28 2.45 -3.59 16.42
CA ALA A 28 1.45 -3.76 15.37
C ALA A 28 1.86 -4.85 14.37
N GLN A 29 0.88 -5.62 13.93
CA GLN A 29 1.01 -6.45 12.73
C GLN A 29 0.71 -5.56 11.52
N VAL A 30 1.63 -5.49 10.56
CA VAL A 30 1.51 -4.59 9.41
C VAL A 30 1.31 -5.39 8.12
N THR A 31 0.24 -5.09 7.40
CA THR A 31 0.08 -5.47 5.99
C THR A 31 0.42 -4.25 5.15
N LEU A 32 1.39 -4.38 4.24
CA LEU A 32 1.74 -3.31 3.30
C LEU A 32 1.04 -3.56 1.95
N ALA A 33 0.32 -2.56 1.45
CA ALA A 33 -0.21 -2.56 0.09
C ALA A 33 0.12 -1.24 -0.60
N GLY A 34 0.52 -1.30 -1.86
CA GLY A 34 0.89 -0.07 -2.56
C GLY A 34 1.26 -0.27 -4.01
N PHE A 35 1.53 0.85 -4.68
CA PHE A 35 1.97 0.87 -6.05
C PHE A 35 3.50 0.84 -6.13
N ARG A 36 4.04 0.43 -7.27
CA ARG A 36 5.48 0.48 -7.57
C ARG A 36 5.77 1.43 -8.72
N ARG A 37 6.89 2.16 -8.64
CA ARG A 37 7.39 2.96 -9.77
C ARG A 37 8.27 2.16 -10.73
N THR A 38 8.83 1.05 -10.26
CA THR A 38 9.70 0.16 -11.03
C THR A 38 8.90 -0.88 -11.81
N ALA A 39 9.46 -1.35 -12.93
CA ALA A 39 8.87 -2.42 -13.73
C ALA A 39 8.75 -3.74 -12.94
N ASN A 40 9.72 -3.98 -12.05
CA ASN A 40 9.81 -5.22 -11.29
C ASN A 40 9.09 -5.13 -9.94
N PRO A 41 8.40 -6.21 -9.51
CA PRO A 41 7.83 -6.32 -8.17
C PRO A 41 8.92 -6.19 -7.11
N ILE A 42 8.63 -5.45 -6.04
CA ILE A 42 9.49 -5.46 -4.86
C ILE A 42 9.14 -6.70 -4.05
N ALA A 43 10.10 -7.61 -3.94
CA ALA A 43 9.88 -8.92 -3.31
C ALA A 43 9.73 -8.85 -1.79
N ASP A 44 10.43 -7.91 -1.13
CA ASP A 44 10.42 -7.79 0.32
C ASP A 44 10.71 -6.35 0.78
N ILE A 45 9.99 -5.92 1.82
CA ILE A 45 10.26 -4.69 2.57
C ILE A 45 10.14 -5.02 4.05
N GLU A 46 11.27 -5.08 4.76
CA GLU A 46 11.31 -5.38 6.21
C GLU A 46 10.63 -6.72 6.56
N GLY A 47 10.84 -7.75 5.74
CA GLY A 47 10.20 -9.06 5.91
C GLY A 47 8.71 -9.09 5.55
N LEU A 48 8.19 -8.00 4.96
CA LEU A 48 6.82 -7.94 4.43
C LEU A 48 6.86 -8.11 2.91
N ARG A 49 5.98 -8.99 2.41
CA ARG A 49 5.66 -9.06 0.98
C ARG A 49 4.59 -8.01 0.67
N PRO A 50 4.92 -6.93 -0.07
CA PRO A 50 3.96 -5.89 -0.38
C PRO A 50 2.87 -6.42 -1.30
N ILE A 51 1.62 -6.06 -1.04
CA ILE A 51 0.51 -6.33 -1.95
C ILE A 51 0.59 -5.32 -3.08
N ASP A 52 0.85 -5.83 -4.27
CA ASP A 52 1.03 -5.01 -5.45
C ASP A 52 -0.32 -4.52 -6.00
N LEU A 53 -0.52 -3.20 -5.92
CA LEU A 53 -1.70 -2.53 -6.46
C LEU A 53 -1.53 -2.13 -7.94
N GLY A 54 -0.32 -2.22 -8.48
CA GLY A 54 0.03 -1.91 -9.87
C GLY A 54 1.23 -0.97 -9.97
N ALA A 55 1.56 -0.59 -11.22
CA ALA A 55 2.60 0.39 -11.49
C ALA A 55 2.02 1.81 -11.64
N THR A 56 2.65 2.81 -11.02
CA THR A 56 2.32 4.23 -11.20
C THR A 56 3.51 4.96 -11.84
N ARG A 57 3.28 5.59 -13.01
CA ARG A 57 4.26 6.50 -13.65
C ARG A 57 3.89 7.94 -13.31
N ASP A 58 4.81 8.65 -12.65
CA ASP A 58 4.66 10.08 -12.40
C ASP A 58 4.61 10.86 -13.71
N GLY A 59 3.62 11.74 -13.86
CA GLY A 59 3.63 12.73 -14.95
C GLY A 59 2.29 13.36 -15.33
N ARG A 60 1.14 12.70 -15.13
CA ARG A 60 -0.17 13.28 -15.48
C ARG A 60 -1.26 12.88 -14.48
N PHE A 61 -1.76 13.86 -13.73
CA PHE A 61 -2.81 13.73 -12.69
C PHE A 61 -4.01 12.87 -13.12
N GLY A 62 -4.39 12.92 -14.41
CA GLY A 62 -5.50 12.14 -14.97
C GLY A 62 -5.23 10.62 -15.09
N GLN A 63 -4.01 10.19 -15.42
CA GLN A 63 -3.69 8.75 -15.45
C GLN A 63 -3.66 8.16 -14.04
N ARG A 64 -3.24 8.96 -13.06
CA ARG A 64 -3.22 8.57 -11.65
C ARG A 64 -4.63 8.39 -11.10
N LEU A 65 -5.57 9.27 -11.45
CA LEU A 65 -6.98 9.13 -11.10
C LEU A 65 -7.61 7.86 -11.70
N ALA A 66 -7.31 7.55 -12.96
CA ALA A 66 -7.80 6.34 -13.62
C ALA A 66 -7.20 5.06 -13.03
N ALA A 67 -5.91 5.07 -12.67
CA ALA A 67 -5.25 3.96 -12.00
C ALA A 67 -5.79 3.73 -10.58
N VAL A 68 -6.07 4.80 -9.83
CA VAL A 68 -6.70 4.74 -8.51
C VAL A 68 -8.13 4.22 -8.62
N ALA A 69 -8.93 4.70 -9.58
CA ALA A 69 -10.29 4.19 -9.80
C ALA A 69 -10.31 2.70 -10.18
N LYS A 70 -9.39 2.27 -11.05
CA LYS A 70 -9.25 0.84 -11.41
C LYS A 70 -8.76 0.01 -10.23
N ALA A 71 -7.83 0.55 -9.43
CA ALA A 71 -7.37 -0.10 -8.22
C ALA A 71 -8.52 -0.25 -7.21
N ALA A 72 -9.33 0.79 -6.96
CA ALA A 72 -10.49 0.75 -6.08
C ALA A 72 -11.48 -0.37 -6.45
N VAL A 73 -11.74 -0.57 -7.75
CA VAL A 73 -12.60 -1.66 -8.24
C VAL A 73 -11.97 -3.04 -8.02
N SER A 74 -10.64 -3.16 -8.09
CA SER A 74 -9.91 -4.43 -7.92
C SER A 74 -9.43 -4.70 -6.49
N ILE A 75 -9.47 -3.71 -5.60
CA ILE A 75 -8.88 -3.83 -4.27
C ILE A 75 -9.75 -4.73 -3.39
N GLY A 76 -11.07 -4.71 -3.57
CA GLY A 76 -11.98 -5.63 -2.89
C GLY A 76 -11.69 -7.10 -3.19
N SER A 77 -11.32 -7.44 -4.43
CA SER A 77 -10.96 -8.82 -4.78
C SER A 77 -9.54 -9.21 -4.36
N LYS A 78 -8.59 -8.27 -4.38
CA LYS A 78 -7.21 -8.49 -3.91
C LYS A 78 -7.09 -8.57 -2.39
N LEU A 79 -7.91 -7.80 -1.66
CA LEU A 79 -7.96 -7.78 -0.20
C LEU A 79 -9.00 -8.78 0.36
N GLY A 80 -9.90 -9.32 -0.47
CA GLY A 80 -11.01 -10.18 -0.02
C GLY A 80 -10.58 -11.49 0.65
N GLY A 81 -9.35 -11.95 0.43
CA GLY A 81 -8.76 -13.09 1.13
C GLY A 81 -8.03 -12.75 2.43
N MET A 82 -7.97 -11.47 2.81
CA MET A 82 -7.24 -11.05 4.02
C MET A 82 -8.16 -10.85 5.22
N PRO A 83 -7.61 -11.09 6.44
CA PRO A 83 -8.30 -10.68 7.66
C PRO A 83 -8.53 -9.17 7.64
N LYS A 84 -9.72 -8.77 8.11
CA LYS A 84 -10.13 -7.36 8.18
C LYS A 84 -9.15 -6.61 9.10
N PRO A 85 -8.52 -5.52 8.63
CA PRO A 85 -7.62 -4.72 9.47
C PRO A 85 -8.40 -3.93 10.52
N ASP A 86 -7.76 -3.71 11.67
CA ASP A 86 -8.28 -2.85 12.74
C ASP A 86 -8.09 -1.36 12.43
N LEU A 87 -7.04 -1.03 11.66
CA LEU A 87 -6.68 0.33 11.27
C LEU A 87 -6.16 0.38 9.84
N ILE A 88 -6.62 1.35 9.06
CA ILE A 88 -6.06 1.67 7.74
C ILE A 88 -5.29 2.98 7.81
N ILE A 89 -4.04 2.97 7.36
CA ILE A 89 -3.20 4.16 7.24
C ILE A 89 -2.94 4.44 5.76
N ALA A 90 -3.51 5.53 5.24
CA ALA A 90 -3.22 6.02 3.91
C ALA A 90 -2.13 7.09 3.93
N ARG A 91 -1.07 6.93 3.13
CA ARG A 91 0.08 7.87 3.10
C ARG A 91 -0.21 9.18 2.36
N ASN A 92 -1.27 9.23 1.56
CA ASN A 92 -1.75 10.42 0.84
C ASN A 92 -3.26 10.31 0.56
N LEU A 93 -3.88 11.39 0.05
CA LEU A 93 -5.32 11.44 -0.27
C LEU A 93 -5.73 10.43 -1.35
N GLU A 94 -4.83 10.07 -2.25
CA GLU A 94 -5.09 9.10 -3.31
C GLU A 94 -5.24 7.69 -2.75
N MET A 95 -4.41 7.35 -1.75
CA MET A 95 -4.52 6.09 -1.01
C MET A 95 -5.72 6.09 -0.07
N LEU A 96 -6.20 7.26 0.37
CA LEU A 96 -7.42 7.36 1.17
C LEU A 96 -8.66 6.93 0.37
N ALA A 97 -8.67 7.18 -0.95
CA ALA A 97 -9.73 6.69 -1.83
C ALA A 97 -9.74 5.14 -1.98
N LEU A 98 -8.68 4.46 -1.53
CA LEU A 98 -8.54 3.01 -1.57
C LEU A 98 -8.73 2.34 -0.20
N ALA A 99 -8.86 3.14 0.87
CA ALA A 99 -9.08 2.68 2.24
C ALA A 99 -10.55 2.29 2.46
#